data_AF-G8YQ94-F1
#
_entry.id   AF-G8YQ94-F1
#
_cell.length_a   1.000
_cell.length_b   1.000
_cell.length_c   1.000
_cell.angle_alpha   90.00
_cell.angle_beta   90.00
_cell.angle_gamma   90.00
#
_symmetry.space_group_name_H-M   'P 1'
#
loop_
_entity.id
_entity.type
_entity.pdbx_description
1 polymer ?
#
loop_
_entity_poly.entity_id
_entity_poly.type
_entity_poly.pdbx_seq_one_letter_code
_entity_poly.pdbx_strand_id
1 'polypeptide(L)'
;MFSSFKQLKSCGRSLRYLSMSRSQLSAQVSAKRYSIADIQELHRQRKPISMITAYDYISGKYAEKADIEVVLVGDSLAMVSLGYESTNEITLDEFLYHVRAVFRGNRTSLLVSDVPFGYFEESTEQAVRTAARFIREGKVQALKLEGGRAVAPTVEKLTSIGVPVMGHVGLMPQHHNALGGFKVQGTSVADAVSILDDCRALEKAGAFAVVLECVPAKLAEKITQNLTIPTIGIGAGPHCSGQVLVMSDILGMGDPSETTMPKFVKQYGDFFSHAVRSLAQYKKDVQRGSFPDVDIHSYKIKKDVLSKFTDKLN
;
A
#
# COMPACT_ATOMS: atom_id res chain seq x y z
N MET A 1 55.27 -56.28 -14.87
CA MET A 1 54.02 -56.36 -14.08
C MET A 1 53.58 -54.93 -13.79
N PHE A 2 52.39 -54.57 -14.26
CA PHE A 2 51.84 -53.22 -14.32
C PHE A 2 51.63 -52.57 -12.94
N SER A 3 51.90 -51.25 -12.82
CA SER A 3 51.01 -50.36 -12.06
C SER A 3 51.16 -48.92 -12.55
N SER A 4 50.01 -48.27 -12.71
CA SER A 4 49.74 -47.13 -13.57
C SER A 4 49.53 -45.85 -12.77
N PHE A 5 50.01 -44.75 -13.34
CA PHE A 5 49.73 -43.36 -12.97
C PHE A 5 48.22 -43.08 -12.77
N LYS A 6 47.87 -42.40 -11.67
CA LYS A 6 46.63 -41.63 -11.55
C LYS A 6 46.94 -40.17 -11.21
N GLN A 7 46.95 -39.33 -12.24
CA GLN A 7 46.75 -37.88 -12.15
C GLN A 7 45.25 -37.60 -12.01
N LEU A 8 44.86 -36.95 -10.92
CA LEU A 8 43.50 -36.43 -10.72
C LEU A 8 43.33 -35.15 -11.55
N LYS A 9 42.53 -35.23 -12.61
CA LYS A 9 42.00 -34.08 -13.35
C LYS A 9 40.83 -33.48 -12.56
N SER A 10 40.97 -32.25 -12.07
CA SER A 10 39.85 -31.44 -11.59
C SER A 10 39.08 -30.88 -12.78
N CYS A 11 37.85 -31.35 -12.99
CA CYS A 11 36.92 -30.81 -13.97
C CYS A 11 36.29 -29.52 -13.42
N GLY A 12 36.47 -28.41 -14.15
CA GLY A 12 35.99 -27.09 -13.76
C GLY A 12 34.47 -26.98 -13.77
N ARG A 13 33.89 -26.56 -12.65
CA ARG A 13 32.60 -25.89 -12.63
C ARG A 13 32.85 -24.38 -12.66
N SER A 14 32.52 -23.76 -13.78
CA SER A 14 32.40 -22.31 -13.91
C SER A 14 31.34 -21.80 -12.94
N LEU A 15 31.78 -21.31 -11.78
CA LEU A 15 30.96 -20.47 -10.91
C LEU A 15 30.85 -19.11 -11.61
N ARG A 16 29.65 -18.78 -12.12
CA ARG A 16 29.33 -17.41 -12.51
C ARG A 16 29.49 -16.52 -11.28
N TYR A 17 30.60 -15.80 -11.21
CA TYR A 17 30.78 -14.71 -10.27
C TYR A 17 29.82 -13.59 -10.68
N LEU A 18 28.69 -13.48 -9.98
CA LEU A 18 27.92 -12.24 -9.94
C LEU A 18 28.86 -11.16 -9.37
N SER A 19 29.01 -10.05 -10.09
CA SER A 19 29.80 -8.91 -9.65
C SER A 19 29.12 -8.24 -8.45
N MET A 20 29.34 -8.77 -7.25
CA MET A 20 28.98 -8.08 -6.01
C MET A 20 30.24 -7.45 -5.46
N SER A 21 30.26 -6.12 -5.38
CA SER A 21 31.36 -5.39 -4.74
C SER A 21 31.43 -5.79 -3.26
N ARG A 22 32.65 -6.13 -2.81
CA ARG A 22 32.95 -6.60 -1.46
C ARG A 22 32.96 -5.49 -0.39
N SER A 23 32.34 -4.33 -0.65
CA SER A 23 32.50 -3.12 0.18
C SER A 23 31.22 -2.60 0.87
N GLN A 24 30.17 -3.40 1.02
CA GLN A 24 28.95 -3.00 1.76
C GLN A 24 28.51 -3.99 2.85
N LEU A 25 29.44 -4.72 3.45
CA LEU A 25 29.19 -5.55 4.62
C LEU A 25 29.66 -4.83 5.89
N SER A 26 28.99 -3.74 6.25
CA SER A 26 29.07 -3.15 7.60
C SER A 26 27.87 -2.24 7.89
N ALA A 27 27.06 -2.67 8.86
CA ALA A 27 26.19 -1.87 9.74
C ALA A 27 25.01 -1.08 9.12
N GLN A 28 24.11 -1.80 8.47
CA GLN A 28 22.68 -1.74 8.77
C GLN A 28 22.12 -3.08 8.30
N VAL A 29 21.66 -3.93 9.22
CA VAL A 29 20.69 -4.96 8.83
C VAL A 29 19.47 -4.16 8.42
N SER A 30 19.43 -3.70 7.17
CA SER A 30 18.22 -3.16 6.56
C SER A 30 17.19 -4.24 6.78
N ALA A 31 16.21 -3.99 7.66
CA ALA A 31 15.12 -4.93 7.88
C ALA A 31 14.60 -5.35 6.51
N LYS A 32 14.60 -6.68 6.28
CA LYS A 32 14.30 -7.25 4.97
C LYS A 32 12.88 -6.83 4.61
N ARG A 33 12.71 -6.21 3.44
CA ARG A 33 11.36 -5.88 2.95
C ARG A 33 10.58 -7.17 2.68
N TYR A 34 9.33 -7.24 3.11
CA TYR A 34 8.40 -8.30 2.74
C TYR A 34 8.31 -8.40 1.22
N SER A 35 8.52 -9.61 0.72
CA SER A 35 8.42 -9.96 -0.69
C SER A 35 7.11 -10.69 -0.99
N ILE A 36 6.76 -10.80 -2.28
CA ILE A 36 5.63 -11.63 -2.73
C ILE A 36 5.73 -13.06 -2.19
N ALA A 37 6.94 -13.63 -2.16
CA ALA A 37 7.18 -14.97 -1.62
C ALA A 37 6.89 -15.06 -0.11
N ASP A 38 7.21 -14.00 0.65
CA ASP A 38 6.88 -13.95 2.09
C ASP A 38 5.35 -13.90 2.28
N ILE A 39 4.62 -13.13 1.46
CA ILE A 39 3.14 -13.09 1.49
C ILE A 39 2.52 -14.45 1.13
N GLN A 40 3.05 -15.13 0.11
CA GLN A 40 2.62 -16.48 -0.26
C GLN A 40 2.92 -17.52 0.84
N GLU A 41 4.03 -17.37 1.55
CA GLU A 41 4.36 -18.22 2.69
C GLU A 41 3.37 -18.01 3.84
N LEU A 42 3.01 -16.77 4.17
CA LEU A 42 1.98 -16.48 5.19
C LEU A 42 0.65 -17.17 4.84
N HIS A 43 0.22 -17.07 3.58
CA HIS A 43 -0.96 -17.77 3.09
C HIS A 43 -0.86 -19.29 3.26
N ARG A 44 0.25 -19.91 2.82
CA ARG A 44 0.48 -21.36 2.96
C ARG A 44 0.48 -21.81 4.43
N GLN A 45 1.01 -20.98 5.32
CA GLN A 45 1.00 -21.22 6.77
C GLN A 45 -0.33 -20.90 7.44
N ARG A 46 -1.32 -20.37 6.70
CA ARG A 46 -2.59 -19.87 7.23
C ARG A 46 -2.40 -18.81 8.32
N LYS A 47 -1.33 -18.01 8.20
CA LYS A 47 -1.11 -16.82 9.02
C LYS A 47 -1.81 -15.63 8.35
N PRO A 48 -2.70 -14.91 9.06
CA PRO A 48 -3.39 -13.76 8.49
C PRO A 48 -2.41 -12.69 8.00
N ILE A 49 -2.64 -12.18 6.79
CA ILE A 49 -1.87 -11.07 6.22
C ILE A 49 -2.53 -9.75 6.62
N SER A 50 -1.79 -8.83 7.23
CA SER A 50 -2.25 -7.46 7.48
C SER A 50 -1.86 -6.54 6.33
N MET A 51 -2.84 -5.77 5.85
CA MET A 51 -2.66 -4.78 4.80
C MET A 51 -3.31 -3.47 5.23
N ILE A 52 -2.64 -2.35 5.00
CA ILE A 52 -3.19 -1.02 5.31
C ILE A 52 -2.87 -0.01 4.21
N THR A 53 -3.77 0.93 3.97
CA THR A 53 -3.45 2.03 3.06
C THR A 53 -2.45 3.02 3.68
N ALA A 54 -1.67 3.70 2.85
CA ALA A 54 -0.86 4.85 3.24
C ALA A 54 -0.76 5.83 2.07
N TYR A 55 -0.62 7.12 2.37
CA TYR A 55 -0.75 8.18 1.38
C TYR A 55 0.41 9.18 1.38
N ASP A 56 1.26 9.15 2.42
CA ASP A 56 2.40 10.04 2.56
C ASP A 56 3.56 9.39 3.33
N TYR A 57 4.60 10.18 3.60
CA TYR A 57 5.75 9.72 4.37
C TYR A 57 5.38 9.29 5.80
N ILE A 58 4.47 10.01 6.45
CA ILE A 58 4.14 9.83 7.87
C ILE A 58 3.30 8.56 8.05
N SER A 59 2.22 8.42 7.27
CA SER A 59 1.39 7.22 7.21
C SER A 59 2.20 5.98 6.81
N GLY A 60 3.10 6.10 5.82
CA GLY A 60 4.03 5.04 5.47
C GLY A 60 4.95 4.64 6.64
N LYS A 61 5.38 5.60 7.46
CA LYS A 61 6.16 5.35 8.68
C LYS A 61 5.33 4.68 9.78
N TYR A 62 4.07 5.04 9.94
CA TYR A 62 3.18 4.39 10.90
C TYR A 62 3.00 2.91 10.57
N ALA A 63 2.72 2.59 9.30
CA ALA A 63 2.58 1.20 8.86
C ALA A 63 3.87 0.40 9.05
N GLU A 64 5.03 0.98 8.72
CA GLU A 64 6.34 0.36 8.94
C GLU A 64 6.58 0.06 10.43
N LYS A 65 6.28 1.02 11.32
CA LYS A 65 6.50 0.87 12.77
C LYS A 65 5.51 -0.08 13.43
N ALA A 66 4.35 -0.28 12.83
CA ALA A 66 3.36 -1.26 13.25
C ALA A 66 3.64 -2.68 12.70
N ASP A 67 4.73 -2.87 11.95
CA ASP A 67 5.11 -4.16 11.33
C ASP A 67 4.02 -4.73 10.41
N ILE A 68 3.32 -3.86 9.68
CA ILE A 68 2.32 -4.29 8.69
C ILE A 68 3.01 -4.96 7.51
N GLU A 69 2.51 -6.12 7.06
CA GLU A 69 3.15 -6.87 5.97
C GLU A 69 3.00 -6.19 4.61
N VAL A 70 1.84 -5.59 4.32
CA VAL A 70 1.52 -4.97 3.03
C VAL A 70 1.03 -3.53 3.22
N VAL A 71 1.67 -2.59 2.52
CA VAL A 71 1.20 -1.20 2.44
C VAL A 71 0.63 -0.97 1.05
N LEU A 72 -0.60 -0.45 0.99
CA LEU A 72 -1.27 -0.05 -0.23
C LEU A 72 -1.26 1.47 -0.39
N VAL A 73 -0.70 1.97 -1.49
CA VAL A 73 -1.05 3.32 -1.94
C VAL A 73 -2.30 3.18 -2.78
N GLY A 74 -3.45 3.43 -2.16
CA GLY A 74 -4.76 3.23 -2.79
C GLY A 74 -5.32 4.52 -3.38
N ASP A 75 -6.08 4.41 -4.46
CA ASP A 75 -6.79 5.54 -5.09
C ASP A 75 -7.86 6.19 -4.19
N SER A 76 -8.32 5.49 -3.16
CA SER A 76 -9.05 6.05 -2.00
C SER A 76 -8.46 7.36 -1.47
N LEU A 77 -7.14 7.59 -1.63
CA LEU A 77 -6.44 8.83 -1.27
C LEU A 77 -7.08 10.07 -1.90
N ALA A 78 -7.63 9.95 -3.11
CA ALA A 78 -8.32 11.02 -3.81
C ALA A 78 -9.42 11.62 -2.94
N MET A 79 -10.24 10.76 -2.33
CA MET A 79 -11.34 11.19 -1.48
C MET A 79 -10.86 11.50 -0.06
N VAL A 80 -10.16 10.55 0.59
CA VAL A 80 -9.89 10.63 2.03
C VAL A 80 -8.74 11.56 2.40
N SER A 81 -7.87 11.92 1.46
CA SER A 81 -6.70 12.78 1.71
C SER A 81 -6.70 14.06 0.87
N LEU A 82 -7.27 14.05 -0.34
CA LEU A 82 -7.29 15.22 -1.22
C LEU A 82 -8.65 15.90 -1.30
N GLY A 83 -9.73 15.25 -0.83
CA GLY A 83 -11.07 15.83 -0.82
C GLY A 83 -11.74 15.87 -2.19
N TYR A 84 -11.29 15.06 -3.16
CA TYR A 84 -12.04 14.84 -4.40
C TYR A 84 -13.36 14.14 -4.11
N GLU A 85 -14.38 14.38 -4.93
CA GLU A 85 -15.68 13.72 -4.80
C GLU A 85 -15.60 12.25 -5.26
N SER A 86 -14.63 11.93 -6.13
CA SER A 86 -14.44 10.62 -6.73
C SER A 86 -12.97 10.22 -6.84
N THR A 87 -12.70 8.90 -6.75
CA THR A 87 -11.38 8.33 -7.02
C THR A 87 -10.90 8.54 -8.45
N ASN A 88 -11.82 8.83 -9.38
CA ASN A 88 -11.52 8.98 -10.80
C ASN A 88 -11.01 10.38 -11.17
N GLU A 89 -10.98 11.33 -10.24
CA GLU A 89 -10.52 12.71 -10.49
C GLU A 89 -8.99 12.86 -10.44
N ILE A 90 -8.30 11.94 -9.76
CA ILE A 90 -6.86 12.06 -9.55
C ILE A 90 -6.07 11.72 -10.81
N THR A 91 -5.08 12.56 -11.14
CA THR A 91 -4.16 12.29 -12.25
C THR A 91 -3.06 11.31 -11.85
N LEU A 92 -2.46 10.62 -12.84
CA LEU A 92 -1.32 9.72 -12.60
C LEU A 92 -0.12 10.43 -11.94
N ASP A 93 0.14 11.69 -12.29
CA ASP A 93 1.30 12.44 -11.78
C ASP A 93 1.11 12.86 -10.32
N GLU A 94 -0.09 13.30 -9.95
CA GLU A 94 -0.47 13.54 -8.55
C GLU A 94 -0.41 12.24 -7.75
N PHE A 95 -0.96 11.15 -8.29
CA PHE A 95 -0.93 9.86 -7.61
C PHE A 95 0.50 9.35 -7.38
N LEU A 96 1.37 9.43 -8.40
CA LEU A 96 2.79 9.05 -8.28
C LEU A 96 3.54 9.90 -7.24
N TYR A 97 3.13 11.15 -7.00
CA TYR A 97 3.71 11.96 -5.92
C TYR A 97 3.50 11.32 -4.54
N HIS A 98 2.28 10.84 -4.27
CA HIS A 98 1.94 10.13 -3.04
C HIS A 98 2.68 8.79 -2.94
N VAL A 99 2.75 8.02 -4.04
CA VAL A 99 3.51 6.76 -4.08
C VAL A 99 4.97 6.98 -3.68
N ARG A 100 5.62 8.01 -4.24
CA ARG A 100 7.00 8.36 -3.89
C ARG A 100 7.15 8.78 -2.42
N ALA A 101 6.15 9.46 -1.86
CA ALA A 101 6.15 9.85 -0.45
C ALA A 101 6.06 8.64 0.48
N VAL A 102 5.13 7.71 0.20
CA VAL A 102 4.97 6.47 0.96
C VAL A 102 6.21 5.60 0.86
N PHE A 103 6.82 5.47 -0.32
CA PHE A 103 8.06 4.70 -0.48
C PHE A 103 9.21 5.24 0.41
N ARG A 104 9.29 6.55 0.64
CA ARG A 104 10.28 7.13 1.57
C ARG A 104 10.00 6.73 3.02
N GLY A 105 8.72 6.61 3.39
CA GLY A 105 8.25 6.26 4.73
C GLY A 105 8.29 4.76 5.03
N ASN A 106 8.07 3.92 4.02
CA ASN A 106 7.97 2.46 4.15
C ASN A 106 9.23 1.74 3.61
N ARG A 107 10.02 1.13 4.49
CA ARG A 107 11.23 0.34 4.14
C ARG A 107 11.04 -1.17 4.28
N THR A 108 10.08 -1.64 5.08
CA THR A 108 9.93 -3.07 5.43
C THR A 108 8.68 -3.73 4.84
N SER A 109 7.55 -3.05 4.72
CA SER A 109 6.34 -3.64 4.15
C SER A 109 6.45 -3.82 2.64
N LEU A 110 5.76 -4.82 2.09
CA LEU A 110 5.55 -4.93 0.64
C LEU A 110 4.74 -3.71 0.19
N LEU A 111 5.30 -2.88 -0.70
CA LEU A 111 4.59 -1.72 -1.21
C LEU A 111 3.83 -2.07 -2.50
N VAL A 112 2.51 -2.08 -2.39
CA VAL A 112 1.56 -2.22 -3.50
C VAL A 112 0.99 -0.85 -3.81
N SER A 113 0.78 -0.55 -5.09
CA SER A 113 0.12 0.68 -5.51
C SER A 113 -1.05 0.36 -6.40
N ASP A 114 -2.17 1.04 -6.21
CA ASP A 114 -3.19 1.08 -7.25
C ASP A 114 -2.65 1.70 -8.53
N VAL A 115 -3.29 1.33 -9.64
CA VAL A 115 -3.24 2.13 -10.86
C VAL A 115 -4.57 2.88 -10.94
N PRO A 116 -4.55 4.23 -10.97
CA PRO A 116 -5.77 5.02 -11.10
C PRO A 116 -6.52 4.67 -12.39
N PHE A 117 -7.83 4.89 -12.36
CA PHE A 117 -8.70 4.70 -13.52
C PHE A 117 -8.19 5.46 -14.76
N GLY A 118 -8.28 4.82 -15.92
CA GLY A 118 -7.91 5.39 -17.22
C GLY A 118 -6.45 5.19 -17.63
N TYR A 119 -5.64 4.54 -16.80
CA TYR A 119 -4.21 4.32 -17.06
C TYR A 119 -3.81 2.86 -17.32
N PHE A 120 -4.77 1.93 -17.36
CA PHE A 120 -4.51 0.51 -17.68
C PHE A 120 -5.59 -0.18 -18.54
N GLU A 121 -6.71 0.48 -18.78
CA GLU A 121 -7.92 -0.07 -19.41
C GLU A 121 -7.90 0.08 -20.94
N GLU A 122 -7.16 1.05 -21.46
CA GLU A 122 -7.13 1.36 -22.90
C GLU A 122 -6.48 0.22 -23.70
N SER A 123 -5.35 -0.30 -23.23
CA SER A 123 -4.59 -1.37 -23.89
C SER A 123 -3.53 -1.94 -22.96
N THR A 124 -3.06 -3.16 -23.28
CA THR A 124 -1.93 -3.75 -22.55
C THR A 124 -0.65 -2.93 -22.69
N GLU A 125 -0.47 -2.26 -23.82
CA GLU A 125 0.66 -1.36 -24.10
C GLU A 125 0.62 -0.12 -23.22
N GLN A 126 -0.58 0.46 -23.02
CA GLN A 126 -0.78 1.56 -22.07
C GLN A 126 -0.42 1.11 -20.66
N ALA A 127 -0.99 -0.02 -20.22
CA ALA A 127 -0.72 -0.57 -18.89
C ALA A 127 0.77 -0.85 -18.65
N VAL A 128 1.50 -1.35 -19.65
CA VAL A 128 2.96 -1.57 -19.56
C VAL A 128 3.71 -0.25 -19.39
N ARG A 129 3.36 0.80 -20.14
CA ARG A 129 3.98 2.14 -19.97
C ARG A 129 3.70 2.71 -18.59
N THR A 130 2.45 2.61 -18.13
CA THR A 130 2.03 3.04 -16.79
C THR A 130 2.79 2.27 -15.70
N ALA A 131 2.85 0.95 -15.79
CA ALA A 131 3.58 0.09 -14.85
C ALA A 131 5.07 0.46 -14.79
N ALA A 132 5.70 0.74 -15.93
CA ALA A 132 7.10 1.17 -15.96
C ALA A 132 7.33 2.45 -15.13
N ARG A 133 6.37 3.39 -15.13
CA ARG A 133 6.43 4.59 -14.29
C ARG A 133 6.32 4.25 -12.81
N PHE A 134 5.33 3.45 -12.40
CA PHE A 134 5.19 3.03 -11.01
C PHE A 134 6.43 2.31 -10.46
N ILE A 135 7.04 1.42 -11.24
CA ILE A 135 8.25 0.72 -10.82
C ILE A 135 9.46 1.67 -10.78
N ARG A 136 9.67 2.51 -11.81
CA ARG A 136 10.87 3.35 -11.91
C ARG A 136 10.82 4.57 -10.98
N GLU A 137 9.70 5.28 -11.02
CA GLU A 137 9.46 6.53 -10.30
C GLU A 137 8.91 6.25 -8.91
N GLY A 138 7.87 5.41 -8.81
CA GLY A 138 7.18 5.08 -7.56
C GLY A 138 7.92 4.06 -6.68
N LYS A 139 8.82 3.24 -7.26
CA LYS A 139 9.59 2.20 -6.56
C LYS A 139 8.73 1.16 -5.83
N VAL A 140 7.51 0.94 -6.31
CA VAL A 140 6.59 -0.07 -5.78
C VAL A 140 7.05 -1.46 -6.17
N GLN A 141 6.67 -2.48 -5.39
CA GLN A 141 7.00 -3.87 -5.70
C GLN A 141 5.89 -4.55 -6.51
N ALA A 142 4.67 -4.02 -6.46
CA ALA A 142 3.53 -4.58 -7.16
C ALA A 142 2.48 -3.51 -7.47
N LEU A 143 1.60 -3.84 -8.40
CA LEU A 143 0.43 -3.04 -8.76
C LEU A 143 -0.86 -3.73 -8.31
N LYS A 144 -1.88 -2.96 -7.94
CA LYS A 144 -3.25 -3.42 -7.78
C LYS A 144 -4.10 -2.89 -8.94
N LEU A 145 -4.83 -3.78 -9.61
CA LEU A 145 -5.71 -3.45 -10.73
C LEU A 145 -7.14 -3.88 -10.43
N GLU A 146 -8.10 -2.98 -10.67
CA GLU A 146 -9.52 -3.29 -10.56
C GLU A 146 -10.05 -3.93 -11.83
N GLY A 147 -10.75 -5.06 -11.68
CA GLY A 147 -11.35 -5.76 -12.79
C GLY A 147 -11.18 -7.27 -12.67
N GLY A 148 -12.12 -7.99 -13.27
CA GLY A 148 -12.10 -9.45 -13.36
C GLY A 148 -11.52 -9.96 -14.69
N ARG A 149 -12.28 -10.81 -15.38
CA ARG A 149 -11.93 -11.36 -16.71
C ARG A 149 -11.53 -10.29 -17.72
N ALA A 150 -12.16 -9.11 -17.67
CA ALA A 150 -11.90 -8.01 -18.60
C ALA A 150 -10.45 -7.50 -18.56
N VAL A 151 -9.81 -7.53 -17.38
CA VAL A 151 -8.43 -7.03 -17.20
C VAL A 151 -7.41 -8.16 -17.15
N ALA A 152 -7.84 -9.43 -17.20
CA ALA A 152 -6.94 -10.58 -17.18
C ALA A 152 -5.86 -10.54 -18.29
N PRO A 153 -6.14 -10.10 -19.54
CA PRO A 153 -5.07 -9.93 -20.54
C PRO A 153 -4.01 -8.90 -20.13
N THR A 154 -4.41 -7.82 -19.47
CA THR A 154 -3.49 -6.81 -18.92
C THR A 154 -2.66 -7.40 -17.78
N VAL A 155 -3.28 -8.16 -16.87
CA VAL A 155 -2.58 -8.86 -15.78
C VAL A 155 -1.53 -9.82 -16.35
N GLU A 156 -1.91 -10.67 -17.31
CA GLU A 156 -1.01 -11.62 -17.97
C GLU A 156 0.17 -10.91 -18.65
N LYS A 157 -0.11 -9.80 -19.33
CA LYS A 157 0.96 -9.02 -19.97
C LYS A 157 1.95 -8.48 -18.94
N LEU A 158 1.47 -7.88 -17.86
CA LEU A 158 2.32 -7.28 -16.81
C LEU A 158 3.13 -8.34 -16.07
N THR A 159 2.51 -9.47 -15.71
CA THR A 159 3.20 -10.56 -15.01
C THR A 159 4.23 -11.23 -15.91
N SER A 160 3.97 -11.37 -17.22
CA SER A 160 4.94 -11.93 -18.19
C SER A 160 6.24 -11.13 -18.31
N ILE A 161 6.22 -9.83 -18.00
CA ILE A 161 7.40 -8.96 -17.98
C ILE A 161 7.96 -8.74 -16.57
N GLY A 162 7.47 -9.48 -15.58
CA GLY A 162 7.97 -9.46 -14.21
C GLY A 162 7.40 -8.35 -13.32
N VAL A 163 6.27 -7.74 -13.69
CA VAL A 163 5.54 -6.81 -12.81
C VAL A 163 4.50 -7.60 -12.01
N PRO A 164 4.64 -7.75 -10.68
CA PRO A 164 3.65 -8.45 -9.86
C PRO A 164 2.34 -7.66 -9.80
N VAL A 165 1.22 -8.37 -9.92
CA VAL A 165 -0.12 -7.78 -9.90
C VAL A 165 -0.98 -8.44 -8.83
N MET A 166 -1.64 -7.61 -8.03
CA MET A 166 -2.76 -7.97 -7.16
C MET A 166 -4.04 -7.60 -7.91
N GLY A 167 -4.97 -8.55 -8.06
CA GLY A 167 -6.28 -8.25 -8.63
C GLY A 167 -7.22 -7.62 -7.60
N HIS A 168 -8.28 -6.98 -8.06
CA HIS A 168 -9.37 -6.49 -7.21
C HIS A 168 -10.72 -6.78 -7.87
N VAL A 169 -11.57 -7.56 -7.18
CA VAL A 169 -12.94 -7.91 -7.60
C VAL A 169 -13.95 -7.70 -6.47
N GLY A 170 -15.23 -7.81 -6.81
CA GLY A 170 -16.32 -7.43 -5.93
C GLY A 170 -16.72 -5.99 -6.24
N LEU A 171 -16.91 -5.17 -5.22
CA LEU A 171 -17.15 -3.75 -5.43
C LEU A 171 -15.85 -3.09 -5.88
N MET A 172 -15.86 -2.50 -7.08
CA MET A 172 -14.73 -1.77 -7.65
C MET A 172 -15.06 -0.28 -7.65
N PRO A 173 -14.51 0.53 -6.72
CA PRO A 173 -14.78 1.96 -6.62
C PRO A 173 -14.60 2.74 -7.92
N GLN A 174 -13.62 2.36 -8.76
CA GLN A 174 -13.40 3.02 -10.06
C GLN A 174 -14.61 2.88 -11.00
N HIS A 175 -15.41 1.83 -10.79
CA HIS A 175 -16.63 1.51 -11.53
C HIS A 175 -17.92 1.85 -10.75
N HIS A 176 -17.87 2.66 -9.67
CA HIS A 176 -19.04 2.94 -8.82
C HIS A 176 -20.25 3.47 -9.60
N ASN A 177 -20.04 4.28 -10.65
CA ASN A 177 -21.12 4.79 -11.50
C ASN A 177 -21.85 3.65 -12.24
N ALA A 178 -21.12 2.67 -12.76
CA ALA A 178 -21.71 1.51 -13.43
C ALA A 178 -22.41 0.57 -12.44
N LEU A 179 -21.90 0.50 -11.20
CA LEU A 179 -22.47 -0.33 -10.11
C LEU A 179 -23.63 0.35 -9.37
N GLY A 180 -23.93 1.62 -9.69
CA GLY A 180 -24.97 2.41 -9.04
C GLY A 180 -24.67 2.68 -7.56
N GLY A 181 -23.41 2.96 -7.24
CA GLY A 181 -22.88 3.29 -5.92
C GLY A 181 -22.17 2.14 -5.20
N PHE A 182 -21.83 2.36 -3.93
CA PHE A 182 -21.12 1.41 -3.08
C PHE A 182 -22.06 0.33 -2.51
N LYS A 183 -22.34 -0.70 -3.31
CA LYS A 183 -23.26 -1.79 -2.96
C LYS A 183 -22.55 -3.12 -2.75
N VAL A 184 -23.15 -3.96 -1.91
CA VAL A 184 -22.71 -5.35 -1.70
C VAL A 184 -22.84 -6.13 -3.02
N GLN A 185 -21.80 -6.88 -3.38
CA GLN A 185 -21.76 -7.74 -4.57
C GLN A 185 -21.93 -9.21 -4.19
N GLY A 186 -22.20 -10.09 -5.15
CA GLY A 186 -22.43 -11.52 -4.92
C GLY A 186 -23.78 -11.81 -4.27
N THR A 187 -24.81 -11.02 -4.54
CA THR A 187 -26.15 -11.16 -3.91
C THR A 187 -27.09 -12.09 -4.68
N SER A 188 -26.70 -12.52 -5.88
CA SER A 188 -27.38 -13.54 -6.67
C SER A 188 -26.42 -14.68 -7.03
N VAL A 189 -26.96 -15.84 -7.42
CA VAL A 189 -26.12 -16.98 -7.84
C VAL A 189 -25.26 -16.64 -9.04
N ALA A 190 -25.83 -15.94 -10.04
CA ALA A 190 -25.09 -15.55 -11.25
C ALA A 190 -23.93 -14.59 -10.93
N ASP A 191 -24.17 -13.62 -10.06
CA ASP A 191 -23.17 -12.66 -9.59
C ASP A 191 -22.06 -13.35 -8.77
N ALA A 192 -22.45 -14.23 -7.84
CA ALA A 192 -21.51 -15.02 -7.05
C ALA A 192 -20.60 -15.91 -7.91
N VAL A 193 -21.15 -16.54 -8.96
CA VAL A 193 -20.37 -17.32 -9.94
C VAL A 193 -19.44 -16.40 -10.74
N SER A 194 -19.95 -15.24 -11.20
CA SER A 194 -19.12 -14.29 -11.95
C SER A 194 -17.90 -13.84 -11.17
N ILE A 195 -18.05 -13.50 -9.88
CA ILE A 195 -16.94 -13.08 -9.00
C ILE A 195 -15.90 -14.19 -8.87
N LEU A 196 -16.32 -15.45 -8.68
CA LEU A 196 -15.40 -16.58 -8.61
C LEU A 196 -14.64 -16.78 -9.94
N ASP A 197 -15.33 -16.68 -11.06
CA ASP A 197 -14.73 -16.81 -12.38
C ASP A 197 -13.78 -15.64 -12.68
N ASP A 198 -14.07 -14.44 -12.19
CA ASP A 198 -13.17 -13.29 -12.25
C ASP A 198 -11.89 -13.53 -11.43
N CYS A 199 -12.01 -14.04 -10.21
CA CYS A 199 -10.85 -14.42 -9.40
C CYS A 199 -9.97 -15.47 -10.09
N ARG A 200 -10.60 -16.51 -10.65
CA ARG A 200 -9.89 -17.59 -11.37
C ARG A 200 -9.19 -17.09 -12.62
N ALA A 201 -9.81 -16.15 -13.34
CA ALA A 201 -9.19 -15.54 -14.51
C ALA A 201 -7.94 -14.72 -14.13
N LEU A 202 -8.01 -13.96 -13.05
CA LEU A 202 -6.86 -13.19 -12.52
C LEU A 202 -5.75 -14.11 -12.02
N GLU A 203 -6.08 -15.17 -11.28
CA GLU A 203 -5.12 -16.18 -10.85
C GLU A 203 -4.42 -16.83 -12.05
N LYS A 204 -5.20 -17.25 -13.06
CA LYS A 204 -4.66 -17.84 -14.29
C LYS A 204 -3.75 -16.86 -15.05
N ALA A 205 -4.07 -15.57 -15.03
CA ALA A 205 -3.25 -14.51 -15.61
C ALA A 205 -1.97 -14.20 -14.80
N GLY A 206 -1.78 -14.84 -13.64
CA GLY A 206 -0.58 -14.71 -12.82
C GLY A 206 -0.66 -13.65 -11.73
N ALA A 207 -1.86 -13.19 -11.36
CA ALA A 207 -2.02 -12.37 -10.16
C ALA A 207 -1.49 -13.14 -8.93
N PHE A 208 -0.74 -12.48 -8.05
CA PHE A 208 -0.17 -13.13 -6.86
C PHE A 208 -1.13 -13.12 -5.66
N ALA A 209 -2.16 -12.28 -5.70
CA ALA A 209 -3.19 -12.10 -4.68
C ALA A 209 -4.42 -11.44 -5.31
N VAL A 210 -5.58 -11.55 -4.66
CA VAL A 210 -6.81 -10.86 -5.10
C VAL A 210 -7.51 -10.20 -3.90
N VAL A 211 -7.85 -8.92 -4.03
CA VAL A 211 -8.73 -8.21 -3.09
C VAL A 211 -10.19 -8.60 -3.37
N LEU A 212 -10.93 -8.93 -2.31
CA LEU A 212 -12.38 -9.12 -2.32
C LEU A 212 -13.03 -7.99 -1.53
N GLU A 213 -13.75 -7.11 -2.21
CA GLU A 213 -14.41 -5.96 -1.58
C GLU A 213 -15.94 -6.10 -1.55
N CYS A 214 -16.53 -5.88 -0.36
CA CYS A 214 -17.97 -5.91 -0.14
C CYS A 214 -18.67 -7.18 -0.64
N VAL A 215 -18.06 -8.34 -0.40
CA VAL A 215 -18.57 -9.68 -0.76
C VAL A 215 -19.12 -10.40 0.49
N PRO A 216 -20.27 -11.09 0.46
CA PRO A 216 -20.79 -11.87 1.59
C PRO A 216 -19.75 -12.85 2.15
N ALA A 217 -19.61 -12.90 3.48
CA ALA A 217 -18.55 -13.65 4.15
C ALA A 217 -18.47 -15.14 3.76
N LYS A 218 -19.63 -15.80 3.57
CA LYS A 218 -19.67 -17.19 3.13
C LYS A 218 -19.27 -17.39 1.67
N LEU A 219 -19.53 -16.42 0.80
CA LEU A 219 -19.07 -16.44 -0.57
C LEU A 219 -17.54 -16.22 -0.61
N ALA A 220 -17.03 -15.23 0.13
CA ALA A 220 -15.59 -14.98 0.23
C ALA A 220 -14.82 -16.19 0.80
N GLU A 221 -15.39 -16.90 1.78
CA GLU A 221 -14.86 -18.17 2.29
C GLU A 221 -14.73 -19.21 1.16
N LYS A 222 -15.79 -19.39 0.36
CA LYS A 222 -15.78 -20.33 -0.76
C LYS A 222 -14.82 -19.93 -1.87
N ILE A 223 -14.73 -18.66 -2.20
CA ILE A 223 -13.76 -18.14 -3.18
C ILE A 223 -12.34 -18.42 -2.68
N THR A 224 -12.03 -18.09 -1.43
CA THR A 224 -10.71 -18.32 -0.82
C THR A 224 -10.32 -19.80 -0.83
N GLN A 225 -11.28 -20.71 -0.59
CA GLN A 225 -11.05 -22.16 -0.67
C GLN A 225 -10.81 -22.67 -2.11
N ASN A 226 -11.20 -21.90 -3.13
CA ASN A 226 -11.10 -22.29 -4.55
C ASN A 226 -9.90 -21.66 -5.28
N LEU A 227 -9.11 -20.81 -4.60
CA LEU A 227 -7.89 -20.21 -5.15
C LEU A 227 -6.66 -20.78 -4.45
N THR A 228 -5.54 -20.76 -5.15
CA THR A 228 -4.20 -21.10 -4.65
C THR A 228 -3.42 -19.87 -4.17
N ILE A 229 -3.83 -18.68 -4.62
CA ILE A 229 -3.29 -17.39 -4.22
C ILE A 229 -4.05 -16.78 -3.03
N PRO A 230 -3.41 -15.95 -2.19
CA PRO A 230 -4.09 -15.27 -1.09
C PRO A 230 -5.21 -14.34 -1.56
N THR A 231 -6.31 -14.38 -0.81
CA THR A 231 -7.38 -13.39 -0.86
C THR A 231 -7.21 -12.35 0.25
N ILE A 232 -7.39 -11.07 -0.06
CA ILE A 232 -7.38 -9.98 0.93
C ILE A 232 -8.79 -9.41 1.02
N GLY A 233 -9.41 -9.48 2.20
CA GLY A 233 -10.77 -9.00 2.39
C GLY A 233 -10.86 -7.54 2.80
N ILE A 234 -11.87 -6.83 2.30
CA ILE A 234 -12.36 -5.57 2.87
C ILE A 234 -13.89 -5.59 2.81
N GLY A 235 -14.52 -5.73 3.97
CA GLY A 235 -15.95 -6.05 4.03
C GLY A 235 -16.30 -7.43 3.45
N ALA A 236 -15.34 -8.35 3.38
CA ALA A 236 -15.51 -9.72 2.88
C ALA A 236 -15.55 -10.80 3.98
N GLY A 237 -15.65 -10.38 5.25
CA GLY A 237 -15.64 -11.29 6.41
C GLY A 237 -14.25 -11.86 6.74
N PRO A 238 -14.17 -12.73 7.75
CA PRO A 238 -12.90 -13.12 8.37
C PRO A 238 -12.18 -14.27 7.65
N HIS A 239 -12.79 -14.85 6.60
CA HIS A 239 -12.32 -16.09 5.98
C HIS A 239 -11.39 -15.88 4.77
N CYS A 240 -11.04 -14.63 4.46
CA CYS A 240 -9.95 -14.31 3.52
C CYS A 240 -8.58 -14.63 4.14
N SER A 241 -7.55 -14.70 3.31
CA SER A 241 -6.16 -14.94 3.76
C SER A 241 -5.56 -13.76 4.52
N GLY A 242 -6.08 -12.56 4.29
CA GLY A 242 -5.72 -11.33 4.97
C GLY A 242 -6.82 -10.29 4.92
N GLN A 243 -6.57 -9.12 5.48
CA GLN A 243 -7.52 -8.02 5.51
C GLN A 243 -6.84 -6.70 5.14
N VAL A 244 -7.55 -5.84 4.41
CA VAL A 244 -7.16 -4.46 4.13
C VAL A 244 -8.20 -3.48 4.66
N LEU A 245 -7.74 -2.36 5.22
CA LEU A 245 -8.57 -1.23 5.57
C LEU A 245 -7.89 0.09 5.17
N VAL A 246 -8.69 1.12 5.05
CA VAL A 246 -8.24 2.50 4.85
C VAL A 246 -7.72 3.04 6.18
N MET A 247 -6.47 3.55 6.21
CA MET A 247 -5.81 4.02 7.43
C MET A 247 -6.58 5.16 8.10
N SER A 248 -7.10 6.12 7.33
CA SER A 248 -7.88 7.24 7.87
C SER A 248 -9.12 6.77 8.63
N ASP A 249 -9.76 5.70 8.15
CA ASP A 249 -10.98 5.17 8.75
C ASP A 249 -10.66 4.46 10.07
N ILE A 250 -9.62 3.60 10.09
CA ILE A 250 -9.26 2.89 11.31
C ILE A 250 -8.67 3.81 12.39
N LEU A 251 -8.01 4.89 12.00
CA LEU A 251 -7.46 5.88 12.93
C LEU A 251 -8.49 6.96 13.31
N GLY A 252 -9.67 7.00 12.67
CA GLY A 252 -10.68 8.02 12.93
C GLY A 252 -10.16 9.43 12.63
N MET A 253 -9.56 9.62 11.45
CA MET A 253 -8.97 10.88 11.02
C MET A 253 -9.97 11.83 10.36
N GLY A 254 -11.02 11.30 9.74
CA GLY A 254 -12.07 12.08 9.08
C GLY A 254 -13.00 12.78 10.07
N ASP A 255 -13.66 13.85 9.62
CA ASP A 255 -14.69 14.53 10.41
C ASP A 255 -15.94 13.62 10.51
N PRO A 256 -16.36 13.21 11.73
CA PRO A 256 -17.52 12.33 11.89
C PRO A 256 -18.85 12.99 11.51
N SER A 257 -18.88 14.31 11.31
CA SER A 257 -20.07 15.03 10.82
C SER A 257 -20.22 15.01 9.30
N GLU A 258 -19.13 14.75 8.56
CA GLU A 258 -19.11 14.71 7.10
C GLU A 258 -18.91 13.29 6.56
N THR A 259 -18.30 12.41 7.36
CA THR A 259 -17.94 11.05 6.94
C THR A 259 -18.80 10.00 7.66
N THR A 260 -19.42 9.10 6.88
CA THR A 260 -20.11 7.94 7.44
C THR A 260 -19.18 6.74 7.42
N MET A 261 -18.86 6.21 8.59
CA MET A 261 -18.00 5.03 8.73
C MET A 261 -18.63 3.81 8.03
N PRO A 262 -17.95 3.16 7.07
CA PRO A 262 -18.48 1.95 6.46
C PRO A 262 -18.67 0.84 7.48
N LYS A 263 -19.75 0.06 7.35
CA LYS A 263 -20.13 -1.00 8.33
C LYS A 263 -19.03 -2.05 8.59
N PHE A 264 -18.11 -2.22 7.64
CA PHE A 264 -17.04 -3.21 7.74
C PHE A 264 -15.80 -2.68 8.45
N VAL A 265 -15.74 -1.38 8.75
CA VAL A 265 -14.63 -0.78 9.45
C VAL A 265 -14.81 -0.95 10.95
N LYS A 266 -13.73 -1.38 11.62
CA LYS A 266 -13.56 -1.22 13.06
C LYS A 266 -12.59 -0.07 13.28
N GLN A 267 -13.06 0.95 14.00
CA GLN A 267 -12.22 2.08 14.40
C GLN A 267 -11.34 1.69 15.60
N TYR A 268 -10.06 2.04 15.52
CA TYR A 268 -9.02 1.78 16.54
C TYR A 268 -8.48 3.05 17.20
N GLY A 269 -8.79 4.25 16.66
CA GLY A 269 -8.37 5.54 17.21
C GLY A 269 -9.37 6.66 16.94
N ASP A 270 -9.20 7.81 17.62
CA ASP A 270 -10.01 9.03 17.46
C ASP A 270 -9.06 10.22 17.21
N PHE A 271 -8.38 10.18 16.05
CA PHE A 271 -7.39 11.19 15.69
C PHE A 271 -8.01 12.55 15.43
N PHE A 272 -9.18 12.61 14.81
CA PHE A 272 -9.88 13.86 14.51
C PHE A 272 -10.12 14.66 15.79
N SER A 273 -10.79 14.06 16.79
CA SER A 273 -11.11 14.79 18.01
C SER A 273 -9.84 15.12 18.82
N HIS A 274 -8.83 14.25 18.78
CA HIS A 274 -7.54 14.54 19.41
C HIS A 274 -6.86 15.75 18.74
N ALA A 275 -6.78 15.78 17.41
CA ALA A 275 -6.18 16.87 16.66
C ALA A 275 -6.89 18.20 16.91
N VAL A 276 -8.23 18.22 16.83
CA VAL A 276 -9.03 19.42 17.10
C VAL A 276 -8.79 19.94 18.52
N ARG A 277 -8.81 19.07 19.54
CA ARG A 277 -8.53 19.48 20.92
C ARG A 277 -7.12 20.01 21.10
N SER A 278 -6.12 19.36 20.52
CA SER A 278 -4.71 19.77 20.62
C SER A 278 -4.47 21.13 19.95
N LEU A 279 -5.04 21.37 18.77
CA LEU A 279 -4.95 22.66 18.09
C LEU A 279 -5.70 23.77 18.85
N ALA A 280 -6.87 23.45 19.41
CA ALA A 280 -7.61 24.39 20.26
C ALA A 280 -6.83 24.73 21.55
N GLN A 281 -6.10 23.78 22.12
CA GLN A 281 -5.23 24.03 23.27
C GLN A 281 -4.03 24.91 22.89
N TYR A 282 -3.35 24.61 21.79
CA TYR A 282 -2.28 25.46 21.26
C TYR A 282 -2.74 26.92 21.08
N LYS A 283 -3.93 27.13 20.50
CA LYS A 283 -4.52 28.47 20.38
C LYS A 283 -4.69 29.16 21.74
N LYS A 284 -5.18 28.45 22.76
CA LYS A 284 -5.35 29.00 24.12
C LYS A 284 -4.00 29.38 24.74
N ASP A 285 -2.97 28.55 24.54
CA ASP A 285 -1.64 28.81 25.09
C ASP A 285 -1.00 30.06 24.48
N VAL A 286 -1.16 30.25 23.17
CA VAL A 286 -0.74 31.46 22.46
C VAL A 286 -1.50 32.69 22.97
N GLN A 287 -2.83 32.61 23.07
CA GLN A 287 -3.66 33.72 23.51
C GLN A 287 -3.40 34.16 24.96
N ARG A 288 -2.97 33.22 25.82
CA ARG A 288 -2.61 33.50 27.22
C ARG A 288 -1.15 33.90 27.40
N GLY A 289 -0.33 33.81 26.35
CA GLY A 289 1.11 34.02 26.43
C GLY A 289 1.85 32.94 27.21
N SER A 290 1.24 31.77 27.45
CA SER A 290 1.93 30.64 28.07
C SER A 290 2.75 29.83 27.07
N PHE A 291 2.48 30.00 25.77
CA PHE A 291 3.37 29.56 24.69
C PHE A 291 3.72 30.76 23.79
N PRO A 292 5.00 30.91 23.37
CA PRO A 292 6.15 30.11 23.78
C PRO A 292 6.60 30.41 25.21
N ASP A 293 7.01 29.38 25.95
CA ASP A 293 7.84 29.54 27.15
C ASP A 293 9.23 30.07 26.77
N VAL A 294 9.70 31.13 27.42
CA VAL A 294 10.95 31.82 27.08
C VAL A 294 12.21 30.99 27.36
N ASP A 295 12.16 30.09 28.35
CA ASP A 295 13.31 29.27 28.73
C ASP A 295 13.37 27.95 27.96
N ILE A 296 12.21 27.44 27.52
CA ILE A 296 12.10 26.15 26.83
C ILE A 296 12.07 26.32 25.31
N HIS A 297 11.29 27.28 24.80
CA HIS A 297 10.96 27.40 23.38
C HIS A 297 11.62 28.60 22.69
N SER A 298 12.46 29.36 23.40
CA SER A 298 13.10 30.56 22.85
C SER A 298 14.63 30.52 22.97
N TYR A 299 15.30 31.30 22.12
CA TYR A 299 16.77 31.37 22.09
C TYR A 299 17.27 32.57 22.89
N LYS A 300 18.34 32.36 23.67
CA LYS A 300 18.97 33.41 24.49
C LYS A 300 19.88 34.29 23.62
N ILE A 301 19.82 35.61 23.84
CA ILE A 301 20.77 36.57 23.26
C ILE A 301 21.89 36.89 24.28
N LYS A 302 23.12 37.02 23.80
CA LYS A 302 24.23 37.50 24.65
C LYS A 302 24.03 38.97 24.98
N LYS A 303 24.31 39.36 26.24
CA LYS A 303 24.09 40.72 26.74
C LYS A 303 24.86 41.79 25.95
N ASP A 304 26.08 41.50 25.51
CA ASP A 304 26.91 42.42 24.74
C ASP A 304 26.35 42.68 23.34
N VAL A 305 25.80 41.64 22.70
CA VAL A 305 25.12 41.75 21.40
C VAL A 305 23.86 42.60 21.54
N LEU A 306 23.07 42.37 22.58
CA LEU A 306 21.86 43.15 22.85
C LEU A 306 22.19 44.63 23.11
N SER A 307 23.21 44.91 23.92
CA SER A 307 23.65 46.29 24.19
C SER A 307 24.05 47.02 22.92
N LYS A 308 24.93 46.44 22.10
CA LYS A 308 25.38 47.06 20.85
C LYS A 308 24.24 47.26 19.84
N PHE A 309 23.25 46.38 19.85
CA PHE A 309 22.05 46.54 19.04
C PHE A 309 21.22 47.73 19.52
N THR A 310 20.99 47.86 20.83
CA THR A 310 20.28 48.99 21.42
C THR A 310 20.98 50.31 21.17
N ASP A 311 22.32 50.35 21.27
CA ASP A 311 23.12 51.55 20.96
C ASP A 311 22.99 52.01 19.51
N LYS A 312 22.64 51.11 18.57
CA LYS A 312 22.41 51.43 17.16
C LYS A 312 20.98 51.85 16.83
N LEU A 313 20.02 51.67 17.75
CA LEU A 313 18.64 52.09 17.55
C LEU A 313 18.38 53.54 18.00
N ASN A 314 19.22 54.06 18.90
CA ASN A 314 19.20 55.43 19.39
C ASN A 314 20.09 56.33 18.52
#